data_AF-A0A9D7GIK1-F1
#
_entry.id   AF-A0A9D7GIK1-F1
#
_cell.length_a   1.000
_cell.length_b   1.000
_cell.length_c   1.000
_cell.angle_alpha   90.00
_cell.angle_beta   90.00
_cell.angle_gamma   90.00
#
_symmetry.space_group_name_H-M   'P 1'
#
loop_
_entity.id
_entity.type
_entity.pdbx_description
1 polymer ?
#
loop_
_entity_poly.entity_id
_entity_poly.type
_entity_poly.pdbx_seq_one_letter_code
_entity_poly.pdbx_strand_id
1 'polypeptide(L)'
;MFSVCIYLQNGGAATISNNAPGCNDVPQIETACQSTSVKETSNNQANILIYPNPTEGVLNIESDNKNGLTYSIYSSDANLMMSGNGAGQRQVDVSALPNGMYFIKITIGNQVVIKNIDGNKKLNGVNNAWSPTLPKA
;
A
#
# COMPACT_ATOMS: atom_id res chain seq x y z
N MET A 1 6.31 -12.66 -10.05
CA MET A 1 6.15 -13.55 -11.22
C MET A 1 7.21 -13.18 -12.24
N PHE A 2 8.25 -14.00 -12.41
CA PHE A 2 9.37 -13.69 -13.30
C PHE A 2 9.03 -14.07 -14.75
N SER A 3 9.20 -13.13 -15.69
CA SER A 3 8.84 -13.31 -17.10
C SER A 3 9.57 -14.48 -17.77
N VAL A 4 10.83 -14.72 -17.40
CA VAL A 4 11.64 -15.84 -17.92
C VAL A 4 11.14 -17.20 -17.45
N CYS A 5 10.63 -17.30 -16.21
CA CYS A 5 10.12 -18.54 -15.65
C CYS A 5 8.88 -19.03 -16.40
N ILE A 6 7.95 -18.13 -16.69
CA ILE A 6 6.74 -18.45 -17.47
C ILE A 6 7.12 -18.94 -18.87
N TYR A 7 8.07 -18.25 -19.51
CA TYR A 7 8.50 -18.58 -20.86
C TYR A 7 9.08 -20.01 -20.94
N LEU A 8 9.99 -20.36 -20.02
CA LEU A 8 10.61 -21.70 -19.99
C LEU A 8 9.60 -22.79 -19.59
N GLN A 9 8.75 -22.54 -18.58
CA GLN A 9 7.72 -23.48 -18.12
C GLN A 9 6.66 -23.79 -19.19
N ASN A 10 6.44 -22.87 -20.14
CA ASN A 10 5.53 -23.08 -21.28
C ASN A 10 6.23 -23.72 -22.50
N GLY A 11 7.43 -24.29 -22.32
CA GLY A 11 8.17 -24.98 -23.38
C GLY A 11 8.93 -24.03 -24.32
N GLY A 12 9.20 -22.80 -23.89
CA GLY A 12 10.00 -21.85 -24.65
C GLY A 12 11.44 -22.36 -24.81
N ALA A 13 11.93 -22.41 -26.06
CA ALA A 13 13.31 -22.80 -26.33
C ALA A 13 14.27 -21.64 -25.96
N ALA A 14 15.37 -21.98 -25.29
CA ALA A 14 16.44 -21.04 -24.95
C ALA A 14 17.79 -21.77 -24.90
N THR A 15 18.85 -21.08 -25.33
CA THR A 15 20.24 -21.49 -25.08
C THR A 15 20.78 -20.57 -23.99
N ILE A 16 21.14 -21.14 -22.85
CA ILE A 16 21.65 -20.40 -21.68
C ILE A 16 23.07 -20.89 -21.41
N SER A 17 24.01 -19.95 -21.30
CA SER A 17 25.41 -20.21 -20.98
C SER A 17 26.12 -18.92 -20.53
N ASN A 18 27.32 -19.06 -19.96
CA ASN A 18 28.17 -17.98 -19.44
C ASN A 18 27.53 -17.10 -18.34
N ASN A 19 26.65 -17.66 -17.53
CA ASN A 19 26.05 -17.00 -16.38
C ASN A 19 26.70 -17.44 -15.06
N ALA A 20 26.23 -16.84 -13.95
CA ALA A 20 26.62 -17.26 -12.62
C ALA A 20 26.35 -18.77 -12.38
N PRO A 21 27.16 -19.45 -11.54
CA PRO A 21 26.89 -20.82 -11.12
C PRO A 21 25.46 -20.97 -10.58
N GLY A 22 24.70 -21.94 -11.09
CA GLY A 22 23.29 -22.12 -10.75
C GLY A 22 22.30 -21.32 -11.61
N CYS A 23 22.75 -20.67 -12.69
CA CYS A 23 21.91 -19.99 -13.70
C CYS A 23 22.42 -20.21 -15.14
N ASN A 24 23.17 -21.29 -15.36
CA ASN A 24 23.95 -21.54 -16.57
C ASN A 24 23.33 -22.56 -17.53
N ASP A 25 22.13 -23.06 -17.23
CA ASP A 25 21.33 -23.91 -18.12
C ASP A 25 19.83 -23.78 -17.79
N VAL A 26 18.97 -24.28 -18.68
CA VAL A 26 17.50 -24.27 -18.51
C VAL A 26 17.08 -24.94 -17.19
N PRO A 27 17.54 -26.17 -16.86
CA PRO A 27 17.18 -26.82 -15.59
C PRO A 27 17.51 -26.00 -14.33
N GLN A 28 18.66 -25.32 -14.32
CA GLN A 28 19.08 -24.47 -13.22
C GLN A 28 18.16 -23.26 -13.05
N ILE A 29 17.76 -22.61 -14.14
CA ILE A 29 16.79 -21.50 -14.09
C ILE A 29 15.41 -22.02 -13.63
N GLU A 30 14.94 -23.15 -14.14
CA GLU A 30 13.66 -23.75 -13.72
C GLU A 30 13.65 -24.10 -12.22
N THR A 31 14.78 -24.53 -11.67
CA THR A 31 14.94 -24.79 -10.24
C THR A 31 14.85 -23.49 -9.43
N ALA A 32 15.49 -22.42 -9.90
CA ALA A 32 15.40 -21.10 -9.28
C ALA A 32 13.97 -20.52 -9.33
N CYS A 33 13.23 -20.79 -10.40
CA CYS A 33 11.83 -20.39 -10.57
C CYS A 33 10.89 -21.02 -9.53
N GLN A 34 11.25 -22.19 -9.00
CA GLN A 34 10.47 -22.86 -7.94
C GLN A 34 10.77 -22.30 -6.54
N SER A 35 11.86 -21.54 -6.38
CA SER A 35 12.39 -21.17 -5.07
C SER A 35 11.83 -19.87 -4.47
N THR A 36 10.77 -19.28 -5.04
CA THR A 36 10.16 -18.07 -4.49
C THR A 36 8.64 -18.05 -4.63
N SER A 37 7.96 -19.05 -4.08
CA SER A 37 6.63 -18.79 -3.55
C SER A 37 6.79 -18.33 -2.11
N VAL A 38 6.68 -17.02 -1.86
CA VAL A 38 6.04 -16.61 -0.62
C VAL A 38 4.64 -17.18 -0.75
N LYS A 39 4.27 -18.13 0.11
CA LYS A 39 2.85 -18.44 0.28
C LYS A 39 2.27 -17.11 0.74
N GLU A 40 1.57 -16.41 -0.15
CA GLU A 40 0.60 -15.40 0.22
C GLU A 40 -0.33 -16.14 1.16
N THR A 41 0.01 -16.06 2.45
CA THR A 41 -0.90 -16.49 3.46
C THR A 41 -1.94 -15.41 3.32
N SER A 42 -3.07 -15.75 2.71
CA SER A 42 -4.35 -15.21 3.09
C SER A 42 -4.48 -15.50 4.59
N ASN A 43 -3.64 -14.84 5.39
CA ASN A 43 -3.90 -14.65 6.78
C ASN A 43 -5.31 -14.11 6.75
N ASN A 44 -6.15 -14.63 7.64
CA ASN A 44 -7.29 -13.88 8.12
C ASN A 44 -6.74 -12.56 8.70
N GLN A 45 -6.22 -11.66 7.87
CA GLN A 45 -6.15 -10.25 8.17
C GLN A 45 -7.61 -9.91 8.31
N ALA A 46 -8.03 -9.47 9.50
CA ALA A 46 -9.33 -8.85 9.62
C ALA A 46 -9.45 -7.86 8.45
N ASN A 47 -10.61 -7.83 7.81
CA ASN A 47 -10.90 -6.85 6.77
C ASN A 47 -10.87 -5.47 7.43
N ILE A 48 -9.67 -4.89 7.54
CA ILE A 48 -9.45 -3.55 8.07
C ILE A 48 -9.51 -2.61 6.88
N LEU A 49 -10.63 -1.92 6.75
CA LEU A 49 -10.84 -0.90 5.73
C LEU A 49 -10.51 0.46 6.35
N ILE A 50 -9.77 1.28 5.60
CA ILE A 50 -9.41 2.63 6.01
C ILE A 50 -9.88 3.59 4.92
N TYR A 51 -10.77 4.53 5.26
CA TYR A 51 -11.39 5.43 4.30
C TYR A 51 -11.85 6.77 4.91
N PRO A 52 -11.97 7.84 4.11
CA PRO A 52 -11.57 7.93 2.71
C PRO A 52 -10.04 7.97 2.58
N ASN A 53 -9.52 7.47 1.47
CA ASN A 53 -8.14 7.69 1.07
C ASN A 53 -8.14 8.10 -0.41
N PRO A 54 -7.80 9.33 -0.78
CA PRO A 54 -7.27 10.42 0.06
C PRO A 54 -8.23 10.93 1.14
N THR A 55 -7.69 11.59 2.18
CA THR A 55 -8.46 12.20 3.27
C THR A 55 -8.18 13.69 3.43
N GLU A 56 -9.23 14.45 3.79
CA GLU A 56 -9.13 15.87 4.13
C GLU A 56 -8.86 16.13 5.62
N GLY A 57 -8.78 15.07 6.45
CA GLY A 57 -8.45 15.22 7.86
C GLY A 57 -8.99 14.16 8.79
N VAL A 58 -9.99 13.37 8.39
CA VAL A 58 -10.52 12.28 9.24
C VAL A 58 -10.53 10.97 8.47
N LEU A 59 -10.02 9.92 9.11
CA LEU A 59 -10.03 8.55 8.61
C LEU A 59 -10.95 7.70 9.46
N ASN A 60 -11.77 6.88 8.81
CA ASN A 60 -12.54 5.82 9.44
C ASN A 60 -11.80 4.50 9.29
N ILE A 61 -11.81 3.69 10.35
CA ILE A 61 -11.23 2.36 10.40
C ILE A 61 -12.34 1.36 10.69
N GLU A 62 -12.69 0.55 9.71
CA GLU A 62 -13.72 -0.47 9.82
C GLU A 62 -13.08 -1.85 9.94
N SER A 63 -13.56 -2.67 10.87
CA SER A 63 -13.08 -4.03 11.10
C SER A 63 -14.15 -4.88 11.76
N ASP A 64 -14.23 -6.15 11.35
CA ASP A 64 -15.07 -7.18 11.97
C ASP A 64 -14.60 -7.51 13.40
N ASN A 65 -13.35 -7.19 13.73
CA ASN A 65 -12.77 -7.42 15.03
C ASN A 65 -13.19 -6.31 16.02
N LYS A 66 -13.75 -6.71 17.16
CA LYS A 66 -14.24 -5.80 18.22
C LYS A 66 -13.20 -5.50 19.31
N ASN A 67 -12.00 -6.08 19.21
CA ASN A 67 -10.92 -5.81 20.15
C ASN A 67 -10.47 -4.35 20.07
N GLY A 68 -9.79 -3.88 21.12
CA GLY A 68 -9.16 -2.57 21.12
C GLY A 68 -8.18 -2.43 19.96
N LEU A 69 -8.23 -1.27 19.31
CA LEU A 69 -7.35 -0.90 18.21
C LEU A 69 -6.26 0.04 18.73
N THR A 70 -5.04 -0.11 18.24
CA THR A 70 -4.00 0.91 18.35
C THR A 70 -3.52 1.30 16.96
N TYR A 71 -3.08 2.54 16.80
CA TYR A 71 -2.55 3.03 15.54
C TYR A 71 -1.28 3.85 15.74
N SER A 72 -0.43 3.81 14.72
CA SER A 72 0.72 4.70 14.55
C SER A 72 0.77 5.19 13.11
N ILE A 73 0.99 6.49 12.93
CA ILE A 73 1.13 7.13 11.62
C ILE A 73 2.57 7.60 11.46
N TYR A 74 3.18 7.24 10.33
CA TYR A 74 4.55 7.56 9.98
C TYR A 74 4.60 8.42 8.72
N SER A 75 5.57 9.34 8.64
CA SER A 75 5.89 10.04 7.39
C SER A 75 6.52 9.10 6.35
N SER A 76 6.73 9.58 5.13
CA SER A 76 7.47 8.86 4.08
C SER A 76 8.89 8.47 4.49
N ASP A 77 9.50 9.26 5.37
CA ASP A 77 10.85 9.02 5.92
C ASP A 77 10.82 8.15 7.19
N ALA A 78 9.69 7.48 7.46
CA ALA A 78 9.45 6.61 8.61
C ALA A 78 9.52 7.30 9.99
N ASN A 79 9.41 8.63 10.06
CA ASN A 79 9.29 9.35 11.32
C ASN A 79 7.88 9.16 11.91
N LEU A 80 7.78 8.83 13.20
CA LEU A 80 6.50 8.71 13.89
C LEU A 80 5.87 10.09 14.07
N MET A 81 4.70 10.30 13.45
CA MET A 81 3.98 11.58 13.45
C MET A 81 2.86 11.63 14.48
N MET A 82 2.18 10.50 14.68
CA MET A 82 1.04 10.38 15.59
C MET A 82 0.85 8.93 16.01
N SER A 83 0.36 8.69 17.22
CA SER A 83 -0.11 7.38 17.65
C SER A 83 -1.25 7.51 18.65
N GLY A 84 -2.02 6.45 18.82
CA GLY A 84 -3.13 6.45 19.76
C GLY A 84 -3.77 5.07 19.95
N ASN A 85 -4.63 5.00 20.97
CA ASN A 85 -5.47 3.84 21.24
C ASN A 85 -6.90 4.17 20.80
N GLY A 86 -7.38 3.51 19.76
CA GLY A 86 -8.77 3.55 19.31
C GLY A 86 -9.65 2.65 20.18
N ALA A 87 -9.70 2.91 21.49
CA ALA A 87 -10.56 2.20 22.43
C ALA A 87 -12.06 2.45 22.11
N GLY A 88 -12.57 1.78 21.07
CA GLY A 88 -13.90 1.99 20.49
C GLY A 88 -13.98 3.13 19.46
N GLN A 89 -12.99 4.03 19.42
CA GLN A 89 -12.94 5.09 18.41
C GLN A 89 -12.36 4.55 17.10
N ARG A 90 -13.24 4.41 16.11
CA ARG A 90 -12.93 4.01 14.72
C ARG A 90 -12.63 5.20 13.82
N GLN A 91 -12.39 6.37 14.41
CA GLN A 91 -12.00 7.57 13.69
C GLN A 91 -10.64 8.05 14.17
N VAL A 92 -9.80 8.44 13.22
CA VAL A 92 -8.49 9.05 13.46
C VAL A 92 -8.50 10.41 12.80
N ASP A 93 -8.38 11.45 13.61
CA ASP A 93 -8.21 12.83 13.13
C ASP A 93 -6.74 13.06 12.78
N VAL A 94 -6.47 13.14 11.48
CA VAL A 94 -5.17 13.44 10.87
C VAL A 94 -5.11 14.88 10.35
N SER A 95 -6.09 15.74 10.65
CA SER A 95 -6.16 17.13 10.19
C SER A 95 -5.00 17.99 10.72
N ALA A 96 -4.29 17.55 11.75
CA ALA A 96 -3.09 18.22 12.25
C ALA A 96 -1.84 17.90 11.41
N LEU A 97 -1.84 16.83 10.61
CA LEU A 97 -0.70 16.46 9.77
C LEU A 97 -0.61 17.38 8.55
N PRO A 98 0.60 17.79 8.10
CA PRO A 98 0.77 18.49 6.83
C PRO A 98 0.22 17.69 5.64
N ASN A 99 -0.02 18.36 4.51
CA ASN A 99 -0.36 17.65 3.27
C ASN A 99 0.82 16.77 2.86
N GLY A 100 0.56 15.50 2.57
CA GLY A 100 1.60 14.56 2.17
C GLY A 100 1.19 13.10 2.27
N MET A 101 2.15 12.23 1.95
CA MET A 101 2.01 10.79 2.01
C MET A 101 2.45 10.25 3.37
N TYR A 102 1.64 9.36 3.93
CA TYR A 102 1.88 8.74 5.23
C TYR A 102 1.64 7.23 5.19
N PHE A 103 2.16 6.53 6.18
CA PHE A 103 1.83 5.12 6.44
C PHE A 103 1.12 5.00 7.79
N ILE A 104 -0.06 4.40 7.81
CA ILE A 104 -0.73 4.01 9.04
C ILE A 104 -0.52 2.54 9.32
N LYS A 105 -0.03 2.24 10.52
CA LYS A 105 0.04 0.92 11.10
C LYS A 105 -1.09 0.77 12.10
N ILE A 106 -1.99 -0.16 11.84
CA ILE A 106 -3.10 -0.55 12.74
C ILE A 106 -2.75 -1.88 13.39
N THR A 107 -2.96 -1.96 14.70
CA THR A 107 -2.86 -3.21 15.47
C THR A 107 -4.18 -3.52 16.16
N ILE A 108 -4.76 -4.69 15.92
CA ILE A 108 -5.97 -5.19 16.58
C ILE A 108 -5.73 -6.61 17.08
N GLY A 109 -5.65 -6.81 18.39
CA GLY A 109 -5.19 -8.08 18.96
C GLY A 109 -3.79 -8.45 18.44
N ASN A 110 -3.66 -9.59 17.78
CA ASN A 110 -2.40 -10.08 17.21
C ASN A 110 -2.22 -9.70 15.72
N GLN A 111 -3.17 -8.96 15.13
CA GLN A 111 -3.13 -8.58 13.72
C GLN A 111 -2.52 -7.20 13.56
N VAL A 112 -1.67 -7.07 12.54
CA VAL A 112 -1.05 -5.80 12.13
C VAL A 112 -1.36 -5.56 10.65
N VAL A 113 -1.88 -4.38 10.33
CA VAL A 113 -2.11 -3.94 8.96
C VAL A 113 -1.41 -2.61 8.74
N ILE A 114 -0.71 -2.47 7.61
CA ILE A 114 -0.09 -1.22 7.19
C ILE A 114 -0.75 -0.76 5.89
N LYS A 115 -1.14 0.51 5.81
CA LYS A 115 -1.72 1.13 4.62
C LYS A 115 -1.07 2.49 4.37
N ASN A 116 -0.98 2.89 3.10
CA ASN A 116 -0.66 4.25 2.71
C ASN A 116 -1.89 5.16 2.91
N ILE A 117 -1.66 6.38 3.35
CA ILE A 117 -2.66 7.45 3.42
C ILE A 117 -2.13 8.63 2.62
N ASP A 118 -3.00 9.19 1.78
CA ASP A 118 -2.81 10.49 1.17
C ASP A 118 -3.59 11.55 1.99
N GLY A 119 -2.85 12.39 2.72
CA GLY A 119 -3.39 13.45 3.59
C GLY A 119 -3.66 14.77 2.85
N ASN A 120 -4.07 14.71 1.58
CA ASN A 120 -4.38 15.88 0.77
C ASN A 120 -5.59 16.68 1.30
N LYS A 121 -5.33 17.72 2.11
CA LYS A 121 -6.34 18.73 2.43
C LYS A 121 -6.61 19.56 1.19
N LYS A 122 -7.89 19.72 0.82
CA LYS A 122 -8.30 20.66 -0.22
C LYS A 122 -7.65 22.01 0.06
N LEU A 123 -6.88 22.51 -0.90
CA LEU A 123 -6.39 23.88 -0.86
C LEU A 123 -7.62 24.80 -0.79
N ASN A 124 -7.67 25.63 0.24
CA ASN A 124 -8.75 26.61 0.39
C ASN A 124 -8.77 27.52 -0.85
N GLY A 125 -9.78 27.34 -1.70
CA GLY A 125 -10.23 28.31 -2.71
C GLY A 125 -9.19 28.84 -3.69
N VAL A 126 -9.03 28.17 -4.84
CA VAL A 126 -8.81 28.91 -6.10
C VAL A 126 -10.13 28.93 -6.85
N ASN A 127 -10.96 29.91 -6.53
CA ASN A 127 -12.07 30.37 -7.35
C ASN A 127 -11.51 31.22 -8.50
N ASN A 128 -10.88 30.58 -9.48
CA ASN A 128 -10.71 31.16 -10.82
C ASN A 128 -11.72 30.51 -11.76
N ALA A 129 -12.92 31.09 -11.77
CA ALA A 129 -13.86 30.89 -12.86
C ALA A 129 -13.19 31.32 -14.18
N TRP A 130 -12.63 30.37 -14.92
CA TRP A 130 -12.30 30.60 -16.32
C TRP A 130 -13.62 30.59 -17.10
N SER A 131 -14.16 31.79 -17.33
CA SER A 131 -15.20 32.00 -18.34
C SER A 131 -14.49 32.22 -19.67
N PRO A 132 -14.57 31.32 -20.67
CA PRO A 132 -14.06 31.62 -21.99
C PRO A 132 -14.98 32.68 -22.61
N THR A 133 -14.55 33.94 -22.63
CA THR A 133 -15.17 34.91 -23.50
C THR A 133 -14.75 34.58 -24.93
N LEU A 134 -15.72 34.09 -25.71
CA LEU A 134 -15.59 33.95 -27.16
C LEU A 134 -15.24 35.34 -27.74
N PRO A 135 -14.24 35.46 -28.61
CA PRO A 135 -14.01 36.70 -29.32
C PRO A 135 -15.23 36.97 -30.23
N LYS A 136 -15.89 38.11 -30.02
CA LYS A 136 -16.83 38.66 -31.00
C LYS A 136 -16.04 39.16 -32.20
N ALA A 137 -16.45 38.67 -33.37
CA ALA A 137 -16.25 39.11 -34.76
C ALA A 137 -15.05 40.03 -35.06
#